data_AF-A0A067SWW7-F1
#
_entry.id   AF-A0A067SWW7-F1
#
_cell.length_a   1.000
_cell.length_b   1.000
_cell.length_c   1.000
_cell.angle_alpha   90.00
_cell.angle_beta   90.00
_cell.angle_gamma   90.00
#
_symmetry.space_group_name_H-M   'P 1'
#
loop_
_entity.id
_entity.type
_entity.pdbx_description
1 polymer ?
#
loop_
_entity_poly.entity_id
_entity_poly.type
_entity_poly.pdbx_seq_one_letter_code
_entity_poly.pdbx_strand_id
1 'polypeptide(L)'
;MFSDMVPLVPTFVARVLSPAVVLLSALSLFSSHSQPPNSPSPITPVVVATAVPRRALILTFLTLIAFTYLFDGLSFVVFALIDHEWPRHSGIPINTITGVIAFSGLAALGTWKDVHGVDVWSLKRIKMAIAVALVVDISLSALLALHLRQAQIPPPFSIRSLIHLVFPAFRVLLLSPLLLGLVSPRVTYNSVQTYNDLETSEVEPTVSTFLLSSENTPSSSTGLAAISNGEGSKYGTFRTTRSNLQASAPATRAATPAPSTGPDPKVVFPPIFRIACRLYKLVVGFQTRDIV
;
A
#
# COMPACT_ATOMS: atom_id res chain seq x y z
N MET A 1 38.73 -25.31 -7.63
CA MET A 1 38.41 -24.60 -8.90
C MET A 1 36.90 -24.39 -9.13
N PHE A 2 35.99 -25.13 -8.46
CA PHE A 2 34.53 -24.90 -8.53
C PHE A 2 33.97 -23.93 -7.48
N SER A 3 34.74 -23.57 -6.46
CA SER A 3 34.26 -22.75 -5.34
C SER A 3 34.14 -21.25 -5.66
N ASP A 4 34.80 -20.76 -6.71
CA ASP A 4 34.82 -19.33 -7.06
C ASP A 4 33.76 -18.92 -8.09
N MET A 5 33.08 -19.89 -8.72
CA MET A 5 31.95 -19.64 -9.65
C MET A 5 30.62 -19.41 -8.92
N VAL A 6 30.55 -19.76 -7.63
CA VAL A 6 29.31 -19.79 -6.84
C VAL A 6 28.76 -18.41 -6.43
N PRO A 7 29.49 -17.28 -6.31
CA PRO A 7 28.89 -16.02 -5.86
C PRO A 7 28.26 -15.16 -6.98
N LEU A 8 28.56 -15.41 -8.26
CA LEU A 8 28.11 -14.58 -9.39
C LEU A 8 26.69 -14.94 -9.86
N VAL A 9 26.37 -16.23 -9.90
CA VAL A 9 25.04 -16.73 -10.28
C VAL A 9 23.94 -16.31 -9.28
N PRO A 10 24.08 -16.47 -7.95
CA PRO A 10 23.01 -16.13 -7.01
C PRO A 10 22.75 -14.62 -6.96
N THR A 11 23.78 -13.78 -7.16
CA THR A 11 23.59 -12.32 -7.22
C THR A 11 22.88 -11.88 -8.49
N PHE A 12 23.21 -12.50 -9.63
CA PHE A 12 22.49 -12.29 -10.89
C PHE A 12 21.01 -12.69 -10.77
N VAL A 13 20.74 -13.91 -10.25
CA VAL A 13 19.37 -14.41 -10.08
C VAL A 13 18.58 -13.54 -9.12
N ALA A 14 19.15 -13.16 -7.97
CA ALA A 14 18.49 -12.28 -7.00
C ALA A 14 18.16 -10.90 -7.59
N ARG A 15 19.05 -10.33 -8.41
CA ARG A 15 18.81 -9.07 -9.12
C ARG A 15 17.63 -9.15 -10.08
N VAL A 16 17.48 -10.25 -10.81
CA VAL A 16 16.36 -10.39 -11.76
C VAL A 16 15.06 -10.75 -11.05
N LEU A 17 15.13 -11.58 -10.02
CA LEU A 17 13.95 -12.11 -9.33
C LEU A 17 13.17 -11.02 -8.58
N SER A 18 13.88 -10.08 -7.92
CA SER A 18 13.27 -9.00 -7.14
C SER A 18 12.26 -8.16 -7.94
N PRO A 19 12.64 -7.49 -9.05
CA PRO A 19 11.71 -6.72 -9.86
C PRO A 19 10.75 -7.60 -10.69
N ALA A 20 11.13 -8.84 -11.04
CA ALA A 20 10.27 -9.74 -11.80
C ALA A 20 9.00 -10.14 -11.02
N VAL A 21 9.11 -10.39 -9.71
CA VAL A 21 7.94 -10.71 -8.87
C VAL A 21 6.95 -9.54 -8.83
N VAL A 22 7.45 -8.31 -8.73
CA VAL A 22 6.63 -7.10 -8.77
C VAL A 22 6.00 -6.91 -10.15
N LEU A 23 6.76 -7.16 -11.22
CA LEU A 23 6.26 -7.08 -12.60
C LEU A 23 5.12 -8.08 -12.86
N LEU A 24 5.29 -9.33 -12.45
CA LEU A 24 4.26 -10.37 -12.56
C LEU A 24 3.02 -9.99 -11.76
N SER A 25 3.19 -9.41 -10.56
CA SER A 25 2.08 -8.89 -9.78
C SER A 25 1.37 -7.73 -10.51
N ALA A 26 2.11 -6.81 -11.13
CA ALA A 26 1.55 -5.71 -11.92
C ALA A 26 0.79 -6.24 -13.15
N LEU A 27 1.33 -7.22 -13.86
CA LEU A 27 0.67 -7.85 -15.01
C LEU A 27 -0.60 -8.61 -14.60
N SER A 28 -0.60 -9.24 -13.42
CA SER A 28 -1.81 -9.90 -12.88
C SER A 28 -2.97 -8.93 -12.64
N LEU A 29 -2.69 -7.62 -12.51
CA LEU A 29 -3.74 -6.62 -12.36
C LEU A 29 -4.63 -6.54 -13.59
N PHE A 30 -4.13 -6.81 -14.79
CA PHE A 30 -4.94 -6.75 -16.02
C PHE A 30 -6.19 -7.62 -15.92
N SER A 31 -6.08 -8.83 -15.35
CA SER A 31 -7.19 -9.77 -15.17
C SER A 31 -8.16 -9.42 -14.03
N SER A 32 -7.95 -8.31 -13.33
CA SER A 32 -8.76 -7.97 -12.15
C SER A 32 -9.94 -7.09 -12.51
N HIS A 33 -11.13 -7.58 -12.14
CA HIS A 33 -12.40 -6.89 -12.35
C HIS A 33 -12.90 -6.22 -11.07
N SER A 34 -13.77 -5.22 -11.20
CA SER A 34 -14.45 -4.61 -10.06
C SER A 34 -15.38 -5.64 -9.42
N GLN A 35 -15.37 -5.70 -8.09
CA GLN A 35 -16.34 -6.50 -7.36
C GLN A 35 -17.66 -5.70 -7.30
N PRO A 36 -18.82 -6.30 -7.63
CA PRO A 36 -20.10 -5.60 -7.53
C PRO A 36 -20.33 -5.15 -6.09
N PRO A 37 -20.97 -3.98 -5.88
CA PRO A 37 -21.28 -3.50 -4.55
C PRO A 37 -22.11 -4.56 -3.82
N ASN A 38 -21.70 -4.92 -2.60
CA ASN A 38 -22.50 -5.80 -1.75
C ASN A 38 -23.86 -5.11 -1.54
N SER A 39 -24.93 -5.73 -2.01
CA SER A 39 -26.30 -5.21 -1.87
C SER A 39 -26.57 -4.97 -0.38
N PRO A 40 -26.89 -3.73 0.04
CA PRO A 40 -27.12 -3.43 1.45
C PRO A 40 -28.37 -4.20 1.92
N SER A 41 -28.21 -5.00 2.97
CA SER A 41 -29.36 -5.59 3.65
C SER A 41 -30.19 -4.47 4.29
N PRO A 42 -31.51 -4.43 4.10
CA PRO A 42 -32.36 -3.41 4.69
C PRO A 42 -32.26 -3.41 6.22
N ILE A 43 -32.22 -2.21 6.79
CA ILE A 43 -32.56 -1.93 8.20
C ILE A 43 -31.39 -2.14 9.18
N THR A 44 -30.46 -1.18 9.18
CA THR A 44 -30.10 -0.32 10.33
C THR A 44 -28.97 0.59 9.85
N PRO A 45 -28.91 1.87 10.26
CA PRO A 45 -27.81 2.77 9.91
C PRO A 45 -26.54 2.30 10.64
N VAL A 46 -25.84 1.35 10.03
CA VAL A 46 -24.58 0.83 10.53
C VAL A 46 -23.47 1.76 10.06
N VAL A 47 -22.74 2.33 11.01
CA VAL A 47 -21.49 3.01 10.72
C VAL A 47 -20.54 1.98 10.12
N VAL A 48 -20.24 2.10 8.82
CA VAL A 48 -19.33 1.17 8.15
C VAL A 48 -17.92 1.72 8.28
N ALA A 49 -17.05 0.93 8.90
CA ALA A 49 -15.62 1.18 8.89
C ALA A 49 -15.09 0.97 7.46
N THR A 50 -14.64 2.05 6.82
CA THR A 50 -14.02 2.01 5.49
C THR A 50 -12.52 2.15 5.64
N ALA A 51 -11.76 1.26 5.00
CA ALA A 51 -10.30 1.32 5.00
C ALA A 51 -9.81 2.07 3.75
N VAL A 52 -9.24 3.25 3.93
CA VAL A 52 -8.72 4.09 2.85
C VAL A 52 -7.21 3.89 2.72
N PRO A 53 -6.69 3.47 1.56
CA PRO A 53 -5.26 3.30 1.36
C PRO A 53 -4.53 4.65 1.34
N ARG A 54 -3.28 4.68 1.83
CA ARG A 54 -2.41 5.88 1.81
C ARG A 54 -1.79 6.10 0.42
N ARG A 55 -2.62 6.48 -0.55
CA ARG A 55 -2.29 6.54 -1.99
C ARG A 55 -1.03 7.36 -2.29
N ALA A 56 -0.96 8.59 -1.79
CA ALA A 56 0.17 9.48 -2.05
C ALA A 56 1.51 8.86 -1.61
N LEU A 57 1.55 8.26 -0.42
CA LEU A 57 2.73 7.59 0.10
C LEU A 57 3.14 6.42 -0.79
N ILE A 58 2.18 5.57 -1.18
CA ILE A 58 2.46 4.39 -2.00
C ILE A 58 3.07 4.82 -3.34
N LEU A 59 2.48 5.82 -4.01
CA LEU A 59 2.94 6.30 -5.30
C LEU A 59 4.30 7.01 -5.23
N THR A 60 4.57 7.78 -4.19
CA THR A 60 5.87 8.43 -4.02
C THR A 60 6.97 7.39 -3.80
N PHE A 61 6.73 6.37 -2.98
CA PHE A 61 7.73 5.31 -2.79
C PHE A 61 7.91 4.44 -4.05
N LEU A 62 6.85 4.08 -4.77
CA LEU A 62 6.97 3.31 -6.02
C LEU A 62 7.77 4.07 -7.09
N THR A 63 7.50 5.37 -7.25
CA THR A 63 8.24 6.22 -8.20
C THR A 63 9.68 6.43 -7.76
N LEU A 64 9.93 6.67 -6.48
CA LEU A 64 11.28 6.80 -5.93
C LEU A 64 12.08 5.50 -6.12
N ILE A 65 11.48 4.33 -5.88
CA ILE A 65 12.11 3.03 -6.17
C ILE A 65 12.41 2.89 -7.67
N ALA A 66 11.48 3.24 -8.57
CA ALA A 66 11.75 3.21 -10.01
C ALA A 66 12.96 4.09 -10.39
N PHE A 67 13.09 5.27 -9.78
CA PHE A 67 14.26 6.13 -9.97
C PHE A 67 15.56 5.49 -9.45
N THR A 68 15.53 4.73 -8.36
CA THR A 68 16.75 4.03 -7.90
C THR A 68 17.23 2.98 -8.90
N TYR A 69 16.32 2.25 -9.56
CA TYR A 69 16.69 1.31 -10.63
C TYR A 69 17.26 2.04 -11.84
N LEU A 70 16.68 3.19 -12.20
CA LEU A 70 17.18 4.04 -13.28
C LEU A 70 18.60 4.56 -12.96
N PHE A 71 18.83 5.08 -11.76
CA PHE A 71 20.14 5.59 -11.35
C PHE A 71 21.20 4.50 -11.21
N ASP A 72 20.83 3.29 -10.76
CA ASP A 72 21.75 2.14 -10.73
C ASP A 72 22.22 1.78 -12.15
N GLY A 73 21.29 1.72 -13.11
CA GLY A 73 21.64 1.46 -14.52
C GLY A 73 22.40 2.60 -15.18
N LEU A 74 22.04 3.85 -14.88
CA LEU A 74 22.76 5.02 -15.37
C LEU A 74 24.20 5.03 -14.85
N SER A 75 24.40 4.72 -13.56
CA SER A 75 25.74 4.63 -12.98
C SER A 75 26.59 3.57 -13.68
N PHE A 76 25.99 2.43 -14.02
CA PHE A 76 26.65 1.38 -14.81
C PHE A 76 27.08 1.88 -16.20
N VAL A 77 26.22 2.62 -16.90
CA VAL A 77 26.55 3.18 -18.22
C VAL A 77 27.68 4.21 -18.10
N VAL A 78 27.63 5.10 -17.12
CA VAL A 78 28.68 6.11 -16.89
C VAL A 78 30.03 5.44 -16.63
N PHE A 79 30.08 4.41 -15.77
CA PHE A 79 31.33 3.68 -15.53
C PHE A 79 31.81 2.93 -16.76
N ALA A 80 30.90 2.28 -17.51
CA ALA A 80 31.28 1.58 -18.74
C ALA A 80 31.83 2.54 -19.82
N LEU A 81 31.35 3.78 -19.86
CA LEU A 81 31.86 4.82 -20.76
C LEU A 81 33.24 5.34 -20.33
N ILE A 82 33.45 5.58 -19.03
CA ILE A 82 34.73 6.07 -18.49
C ILE A 82 35.83 5.00 -18.61
N ASP A 83 35.51 3.75 -18.26
CA ASP A 83 36.47 2.65 -18.27
C ASP A 83 36.68 2.07 -19.68
N HIS A 84 35.87 2.49 -20.67
CA HIS A 84 35.81 1.92 -22.02
C HIS A 84 35.59 0.40 -22.08
N GLU A 85 35.17 -0.21 -20.97
CA GLU A 85 34.91 -1.63 -20.84
C GLU A 85 33.43 -1.89 -20.58
N TRP A 86 32.82 -2.79 -21.36
CA TRP A 86 31.43 -3.22 -21.17
C TRP A 86 31.39 -4.58 -20.46
N PRO A 87 31.02 -4.63 -19.15
CA PRO A 87 30.99 -5.90 -18.43
C PRO A 87 29.93 -6.82 -19.02
N ARG A 88 30.36 -7.97 -19.52
CA ARG A 88 29.46 -9.02 -19.99
C ARG A 88 28.92 -9.77 -18.76
N HIS A 89 27.61 -10.01 -18.70
CA HIS A 89 26.91 -10.78 -17.65
C HIS A 89 26.75 -10.11 -16.26
N SER A 90 26.76 -8.77 -16.17
CA SER A 90 26.52 -8.09 -14.88
C SER A 90 25.09 -8.20 -14.36
N GLY A 91 24.12 -8.47 -15.25
CA GLY A 91 22.68 -8.46 -14.95
C GLY A 91 22.10 -7.08 -14.63
N ILE A 92 22.93 -6.03 -14.57
CA ILE A 92 22.51 -4.67 -14.21
C ILE A 92 21.53 -4.09 -15.24
N PRO A 93 21.79 -4.17 -16.56
CA PRO A 93 20.86 -3.59 -17.55
C PRO A 93 19.47 -4.21 -17.49
N ILE A 94 19.41 -5.54 -17.33
CA ILE A 94 18.15 -6.29 -17.22
C ILE A 94 17.42 -5.86 -15.94
N ASN A 95 18.13 -5.85 -14.80
CA ASN A 95 17.59 -5.41 -13.52
C ASN A 95 17.02 -3.98 -13.59
N THR A 96 17.73 -3.05 -14.23
CA THR A 96 17.28 -1.66 -14.41
C THR A 96 16.00 -1.59 -15.22
N ILE A 97 15.97 -2.21 -16.41
CA ILE A 97 14.80 -2.15 -17.30
C ILE A 97 13.59 -2.80 -16.63
N THR A 98 13.76 -4.03 -16.10
CA THR A 98 12.69 -4.75 -15.42
C THR A 98 12.21 -3.99 -14.18
N GLY A 99 13.12 -3.43 -13.37
CA GLY A 99 12.77 -2.66 -12.19
C GLY A 99 12.01 -1.37 -12.52
N VAL A 100 12.48 -0.59 -13.48
CA VAL A 100 11.78 0.63 -13.93
C VAL A 100 10.37 0.27 -14.40
N ILE A 101 10.23 -0.71 -15.29
CA ILE A 101 8.92 -1.12 -15.83
C ILE A 101 8.02 -1.68 -14.71
N ALA A 102 8.55 -2.49 -13.81
CA ALA A 102 7.78 -3.11 -12.73
C ALA A 102 7.18 -2.06 -11.78
N PHE A 103 8.01 -1.15 -11.25
CA PHE A 103 7.58 -0.21 -10.23
C PHE A 103 6.83 0.99 -10.81
N SER A 104 7.25 1.53 -11.97
CA SER A 104 6.49 2.58 -12.65
C SER A 104 5.18 2.05 -13.25
N GLY A 105 5.21 0.83 -13.81
CA GLY A 105 4.03 0.15 -14.33
C GLY A 105 3.03 -0.18 -13.23
N LEU A 106 3.48 -0.66 -12.06
CA LEU A 106 2.61 -0.87 -10.91
C LEU A 106 2.00 0.44 -10.41
N ALA A 107 2.77 1.53 -10.39
CA ALA A 107 2.25 2.85 -10.03
C ALA A 107 1.18 3.33 -11.02
N ALA A 108 1.46 3.29 -12.32
CA ALA A 108 0.56 3.75 -13.38
C ALA A 108 -0.69 2.87 -13.51
N LEU A 109 -0.54 1.55 -13.51
CA LEU A 109 -1.68 0.62 -13.56
C LEU A 109 -2.49 0.65 -12.27
N GLY A 110 -1.82 0.81 -11.13
CA GLY A 110 -2.45 0.95 -9.83
C GLY A 110 -3.33 2.18 -9.75
N THR A 111 -2.83 3.36 -10.16
CA THR A 111 -3.64 4.59 -10.20
C THR A 111 -4.76 4.50 -11.22
N TRP A 112 -4.50 3.97 -12.42
CA TRP A 112 -5.53 3.81 -13.44
C TRP A 112 -6.70 2.97 -12.93
N LYS A 113 -6.42 1.81 -12.32
CA LYS A 113 -7.46 0.92 -11.78
C LYS A 113 -8.15 1.48 -10.54
N ASP A 114 -7.42 2.22 -9.71
CA ASP A 114 -7.98 2.90 -8.53
C ASP A 114 -8.99 3.99 -8.93
N VAL A 115 -8.75 4.72 -10.03
CA VAL A 115 -9.73 5.66 -10.62
C VAL A 115 -10.97 4.95 -11.15
N HIS A 116 -10.84 3.71 -11.63
CA HIS A 116 -11.95 2.87 -12.10
C HIS A 116 -12.65 2.08 -10.97
N GLY A 117 -12.40 2.43 -9.71
CA GLY A 117 -13.08 1.84 -8.55
C GLY A 117 -12.57 0.46 -8.13
N VAL A 118 -11.43 0.00 -8.66
CA VAL A 118 -10.78 -1.23 -8.20
C VAL A 118 -9.76 -0.87 -7.13
N ASP A 119 -9.98 -1.30 -5.88
CA ASP A 119 -9.03 -1.08 -4.78
C ASP A 119 -7.80 -1.99 -4.94
N VAL A 120 -6.85 -1.54 -5.76
CA VAL A 120 -5.63 -2.28 -6.08
C VAL A 120 -4.72 -2.41 -4.86
N TRP A 121 -4.69 -1.40 -4.00
CA TRP A 121 -3.73 -1.29 -2.92
C TRP A 121 -4.03 -2.20 -1.72
N SER A 122 -5.29 -2.64 -1.57
CA SER A 122 -5.67 -3.61 -0.55
C SER A 122 -5.43 -5.08 -0.94
N LEU A 123 -5.13 -5.35 -2.21
CA LEU A 123 -4.95 -6.70 -2.72
C LEU A 123 -3.78 -7.42 -2.04
N LYS A 124 -4.08 -8.58 -1.44
CA LYS A 124 -3.08 -9.43 -0.75
C LYS A 124 -1.89 -9.77 -1.65
N ARG A 125 -2.13 -10.02 -2.95
CA ARG A 125 -1.07 -10.38 -3.90
C ARG A 125 -0.02 -9.27 -4.08
N ILE A 126 -0.42 -7.99 -4.07
CA ILE A 126 0.54 -6.88 -4.18
C ILE A 126 1.35 -6.77 -2.90
N LYS A 127 0.70 -6.89 -1.73
CA LYS A 127 1.39 -6.87 -0.43
C LYS A 127 2.43 -7.99 -0.34
N MET A 128 2.05 -9.19 -0.77
CA MET A 128 2.96 -10.33 -0.84
C MET A 128 4.09 -10.12 -1.85
N ALA A 129 3.81 -9.58 -3.04
CA ALA A 129 4.83 -9.31 -4.04
C ALA A 129 5.88 -8.29 -3.54
N ILE A 130 5.44 -7.21 -2.90
CA ILE A 130 6.33 -6.21 -2.30
C ILE A 130 7.11 -6.79 -1.11
N ALA A 131 6.49 -7.63 -0.28
CA ALA A 131 7.17 -8.32 0.81
C ALA A 131 8.25 -9.30 0.31
N VAL A 132 7.94 -10.08 -0.73
CA VAL A 132 8.91 -10.99 -1.37
C VAL A 132 10.06 -10.19 -1.98
N ALA A 133 9.77 -9.11 -2.71
CA ALA A 133 10.80 -8.23 -3.27
C ALA A 133 11.73 -7.65 -2.18
N LEU A 134 11.16 -7.23 -1.04
CA LEU A 134 11.94 -6.76 0.12
C LEU A 134 12.88 -7.84 0.66
N VAL A 135 12.40 -9.08 0.83
CA VAL A 135 13.24 -10.20 1.31
C VAL A 135 14.37 -10.50 0.33
N VAL A 136 14.10 -10.47 -0.98
CA VAL A 136 15.11 -10.68 -2.02
C VAL A 136 16.14 -9.54 -2.02
N ASP A 137 15.71 -8.28 -1.88
CA ASP A 137 16.62 -7.13 -1.82
C ASP A 137 17.48 -7.12 -0.53
N ILE A 138 16.93 -7.56 0.61
CA ILE A 138 17.71 -7.78 1.84
C ILE A 138 18.76 -8.86 1.62
N SER A 139 18.36 -9.99 1.02
CA SER A 139 19.28 -11.08 0.72
C SER A 139 20.38 -10.64 -0.24
N LEU A 140 20.04 -9.87 -1.28
CA LEU A 140 20.98 -9.32 -2.25
C LEU A 140 21.96 -8.35 -1.59
N SER A 141 21.47 -7.40 -0.79
CA SER A 141 22.34 -6.44 -0.08
C SER A 141 23.27 -7.13 0.92
N ALA A 142 22.80 -8.15 1.64
CA ALA A 142 23.61 -8.97 2.51
C ALA A 142 24.69 -9.74 1.75
N LEU A 143 24.33 -10.39 0.62
CA LEU A 143 25.29 -11.10 -0.23
C LEU A 143 26.38 -10.18 -0.76
N LEU A 144 26.02 -8.98 -1.23
CA LEU A 144 26.99 -7.99 -1.70
C LEU A 144 27.89 -7.49 -0.57
N ALA A 145 27.33 -7.23 0.63
CA ALA A 145 28.10 -6.79 1.79
C ALA A 145 29.09 -7.88 2.26
N LEU A 146 28.67 -9.15 2.28
CA LEU A 146 29.53 -10.29 2.62
C LEU A 146 30.65 -10.47 1.60
N HIS A 147 30.35 -10.30 0.30
CA HIS A 147 31.36 -10.39 -0.75
C HIS A 147 32.44 -9.31 -0.59
N LEU A 148 32.04 -8.08 -0.26
CA LEU A 148 32.98 -6.98 0.02
C LEU A 148 33.82 -7.23 1.28
N ARG A 149 33.24 -7.86 2.30
CA ARG A 149 33.97 -8.23 3.53
C ARG A 149 35.00 -9.34 3.28
N GLN A 150 34.65 -10.35 2.48
CA GLN A 150 35.54 -11.48 2.18
C GLN A 150 36.76 -11.06 1.34
N ALA A 151 36.64 -9.97 0.57
CA ALA A 151 37.72 -9.45 -0.24
C ALA A 151 38.88 -8.83 0.58
N GLN A 152 38.78 -8.68 1.91
CA GLN A 152 39.77 -7.98 2.72
C GLN A 152 41.03 -8.81 3.03
N ILE A 153 41.98 -8.88 2.09
CA ILE A 153 43.44 -8.70 2.31
C ILE A 153 44.06 -8.14 1.00
N PRO A 154 44.57 -6.90 0.99
CA PRO A 154 43.85 -5.64 0.81
C PRO A 154 43.62 -5.25 -0.68
N PRO A 155 42.39 -5.23 -1.20
CA PRO A 155 42.06 -4.53 -2.44
C PRO A 155 41.53 -3.12 -2.15
N PRO A 156 41.85 -2.12 -3.00
CA PRO A 156 41.32 -0.77 -2.84
C PRO A 156 39.80 -0.76 -2.96
N PHE A 157 39.12 -0.03 -2.07
CA PHE A 157 37.68 0.19 -2.14
C PHE A 157 37.32 0.83 -3.48
N SER A 158 36.85 0.03 -4.42
CA SER A 158 36.38 0.53 -5.72
C SER A 158 35.03 1.23 -5.54
N ILE A 159 34.98 2.52 -5.87
CA ILE A 159 33.76 3.35 -5.86
C ILE A 159 32.61 2.65 -6.61
N ARG A 160 32.95 1.95 -7.70
CA ARG A 160 32.01 1.15 -8.50
C ARG A 160 31.27 0.11 -7.65
N SER A 161 32.01 -0.63 -6.82
CA SER A 161 31.42 -1.68 -5.98
C SER A 161 30.59 -1.10 -4.84
N LEU A 162 30.99 0.06 -4.31
CA LEU A 162 30.24 0.79 -3.29
C LEU A 162 28.88 1.25 -3.83
N ILE A 163 28.86 1.83 -5.04
CA ILE A 163 27.63 2.33 -5.66
C ILE A 163 26.62 1.21 -5.89
N HIS A 164 27.07 0.07 -6.40
CA HIS A 164 26.19 -1.09 -6.62
C HIS A 164 25.76 -1.80 -5.32
N LEU A 165 26.36 -1.49 -4.17
CA LEU A 165 25.87 -1.88 -2.84
C LEU A 165 24.85 -0.86 -2.30
N VAL A 166 25.14 0.44 -2.44
CA VAL A 166 24.31 1.52 -1.90
C VAL A 166 22.93 1.53 -2.54
N PHE A 167 22.82 1.29 -3.85
CA PHE A 167 21.51 1.28 -4.51
C PHE A 167 20.56 0.19 -3.96
N PRO A 168 20.92 -1.10 -3.91
CA PRO A 168 20.09 -2.12 -3.25
C PRO A 168 19.79 -1.82 -1.78
N ALA A 169 20.77 -1.32 -1.01
CA ALA A 169 20.54 -0.98 0.40
C ALA A 169 19.51 0.16 0.56
N PHE A 170 19.60 1.18 -0.30
CA PHE A 170 18.62 2.26 -0.34
C PHE A 170 17.24 1.74 -0.78
N ARG A 171 17.16 0.79 -1.71
CA ARG A 171 15.88 0.14 -2.06
C ARG A 171 15.24 -0.58 -0.89
N VAL A 172 16.01 -1.32 -0.08
CA VAL A 172 15.49 -1.94 1.16
C VAL A 172 14.89 -0.88 2.09
N LEU A 173 15.58 0.25 2.23
CA LEU A 173 15.11 1.39 3.04
C LEU A 173 13.81 1.99 2.51
N LEU A 174 13.57 1.99 1.20
CA LEU A 174 12.32 2.48 0.59
C LEU A 174 11.19 1.43 0.60
N LEU A 175 11.52 0.15 0.40
CA LEU A 175 10.54 -0.94 0.37
C LEU A 175 9.94 -1.20 1.75
N SER A 176 10.70 -1.00 2.83
CA SER A 176 10.23 -1.17 4.21
C SER A 176 9.04 -0.25 4.58
N PRO A 177 9.13 1.10 4.46
CA PRO A 177 8.02 2.00 4.72
C PRO A 177 6.90 1.85 3.68
N LEU A 178 7.21 1.46 2.43
CA LEU A 178 6.18 1.13 1.44
C LEU A 178 5.33 -0.05 1.90
N LEU A 179 5.97 -1.15 2.36
CA LEU A 179 5.26 -2.32 2.86
C LEU A 179 4.42 -1.96 4.09
N LEU A 180 4.95 -1.17 5.02
CA LEU A 180 4.21 -0.68 6.17
C LEU A 180 2.98 0.15 5.76
N GLY A 181 3.15 1.02 4.76
CA GLY A 181 2.06 1.82 4.18
C GLY A 181 0.95 0.98 3.52
N LEU A 182 1.31 -0.16 2.92
CA LEU A 182 0.36 -1.11 2.32
C LEU A 182 -0.37 -1.96 3.37
N VAL A 183 0.30 -2.29 4.48
CA VAL A 183 -0.29 -3.10 5.56
C VAL A 183 -1.16 -2.25 6.49
N SER A 184 -0.88 -0.94 6.62
CA SER A 184 -1.56 -0.02 7.54
C SER A 184 -2.47 0.99 6.81
N PRO A 185 -3.65 0.59 6.28
CA PRO A 185 -4.63 1.54 5.74
C PRO A 185 -5.19 2.45 6.84
N ARG A 186 -5.68 3.63 6.45
CA ARG A 186 -6.35 4.55 7.36
C ARG A 186 -7.81 4.15 7.47
N VAL A 187 -8.32 3.90 8.67
CA VAL A 187 -9.75 3.59 8.89
C VAL A 187 -10.53 4.90 9.06
N THR A 188 -11.56 5.09 8.25
CA THR A 188 -12.52 6.19 8.33
C THR A 188 -13.93 5.63 8.53
N TYR A 189 -14.64 6.17 9.51
CA TYR A 189 -16.01 5.78 9.81
C TYR A 189 -16.96 6.69 9.06
N ASN A 190 -17.64 6.14 8.06
CA ASN A 190 -18.62 6.88 7.28
C ASN A 190 -20.01 6.38 7.69
N SER A 191 -20.92 7.30 7.99
CA SER A 191 -22.34 6.96 8.14
C SER A 191 -22.90 6.64 6.76
N VAL A 192 -23.46 5.45 6.59
CA VAL A 192 -24.20 5.11 5.37
C VAL A 192 -25.51 5.89 5.44
N GLN A 193 -25.58 7.04 4.77
CA GLN A 193 -26.86 7.63 4.44
C GLN A 193 -27.52 6.71 3.41
N THR A 194 -28.61 6.07 3.83
CA THR A 194 -29.43 5.22 2.96
C THR A 194 -29.98 6.09 1.83
N TYR A 195 -29.37 6.02 0.65
CA TYR A 195 -29.91 6.62 -0.56
C TYR A 195 -31.17 5.86 -0.97
N ASN A 196 -32.33 6.39 -0.58
CA ASN A 196 -33.59 6.24 -1.30
C ASN A 196 -33.76 7.37 -2.35
N ASP A 197 -32.67 7.90 -2.91
CA ASP A 197 -32.70 8.95 -3.96
C ASP A 197 -32.23 8.38 -5.31
N LEU A 198 -32.89 7.31 -5.76
CA LEU A 198 -32.84 6.86 -7.15
C LEU A 198 -34.24 6.92 -7.74
N GLU A 199 -34.73 8.14 -7.94
CA GLU A 199 -35.62 8.53 -9.04
C GLU A 199 -35.82 10.04 -8.94
N THR A 200 -35.01 10.82 -9.67
CA THR A 200 -35.35 12.11 -10.32
C THR A 200 -34.03 12.78 -10.70
N SER A 201 -33.58 12.51 -11.93
CA SER A 201 -32.75 13.47 -12.65
C SER A 201 -33.62 14.69 -12.94
N GLU A 202 -33.08 15.91 -12.79
CA GLU A 202 -33.76 17.23 -12.83
C GLU A 202 -34.49 17.65 -11.54
N VAL A 203 -33.74 18.17 -10.56
CA VAL A 203 -34.27 19.22 -9.68
C VAL A 203 -33.27 20.37 -9.63
N GLU A 204 -33.70 21.49 -10.18
CA GLU A 204 -33.10 22.83 -10.09
C GLU A 204 -32.72 23.17 -8.63
N PRO A 205 -31.53 23.75 -8.38
CA PRO A 205 -31.05 24.00 -7.03
C PRO A 205 -31.93 25.03 -6.32
N THR A 206 -32.89 24.56 -5.53
CA THR A 206 -33.75 25.41 -4.72
C THR A 206 -33.01 25.80 -3.43
N VAL A 207 -33.10 27.07 -3.07
CA VAL A 207 -32.27 27.89 -2.16
C VAL A 207 -32.36 27.49 -0.67
N SER A 208 -32.66 26.24 -0.33
CA SER A 208 -32.98 25.82 1.04
C SER A 208 -32.08 24.73 1.62
N THR A 209 -31.05 24.29 0.89
CA THR A 209 -30.09 23.25 1.34
C THR A 209 -28.80 23.85 1.93
N PHE A 210 -28.90 25.00 2.62
CA PHE A 210 -27.75 25.76 3.12
C PHE A 210 -27.41 25.51 4.61
N LEU A 211 -27.96 24.46 5.23
CA LEU A 211 -27.71 24.14 6.65
C LEU A 211 -27.03 22.79 6.91
N LEU A 212 -26.68 22.03 5.87
CA LEU A 212 -25.83 20.86 6.01
C LEU A 212 -24.71 20.96 4.98
N SER A 213 -23.48 21.18 5.46
CA SER A 213 -22.29 21.20 4.62
C SER A 213 -22.23 19.91 3.79
N SER A 214 -22.24 20.05 2.47
CA SER A 214 -21.88 18.97 1.56
C SER A 214 -20.39 18.67 1.73
N GLU A 215 -20.03 17.81 2.68
CA GLU A 215 -18.66 17.33 2.85
C GLU A 215 -18.40 16.12 1.95
N ASN A 216 -18.59 16.32 0.64
CA ASN A 216 -18.04 15.45 -0.40
C ASN A 216 -17.10 16.30 -1.29
N THR A 217 -16.02 16.78 -0.70
CA THR A 217 -14.83 17.19 -1.46
C THR A 217 -13.65 16.31 -1.05
N PRO A 218 -12.89 15.72 -1.98
CA PRO A 218 -11.63 15.07 -1.64
C PRO A 218 -10.66 16.17 -1.20
N SER A 219 -10.59 16.40 0.11
CA SER A 219 -9.59 17.29 0.72
C SER A 219 -8.21 16.66 0.56
N SER A 220 -7.62 16.91 -0.60
CA SER A 220 -6.19 16.81 -0.86
C SER A 220 -5.52 17.97 -0.09
N SER A 221 -5.16 17.73 1.17
CA SER A 221 -4.33 18.64 1.94
C SER A 221 -2.87 18.53 1.49
N THR A 222 -2.57 19.17 0.35
CA THR A 222 -1.21 19.62 0.04
C THR A 222 -1.12 21.05 0.56
N GLY A 223 -0.40 21.25 1.65
CA GLY A 223 -0.15 22.59 2.18
C GLY A 223 0.70 23.41 1.22
N LEU A 224 0.24 24.62 0.90
CA LEU A 224 1.01 25.85 0.74
C LEU A 224 0.07 26.99 0.31
N ALA A 225 -0.04 27.99 1.19
CA ALA A 225 -0.47 29.37 0.96
C ALA A 225 -1.68 29.65 0.04
N ALA A 226 -2.87 29.79 0.63
CA ALA A 226 -3.89 30.67 0.07
C ALA A 226 -3.67 32.08 0.64
N ILE A 227 -3.18 32.97 -0.22
CA ILE A 227 -3.13 34.41 -0.02
C ILE A 227 -4.57 34.88 0.26
N SER A 228 -4.76 35.51 1.41
CA SER A 228 -6.04 36.09 1.80
C SER A 228 -6.35 37.30 0.92
N ASN A 229 -7.12 37.11 -0.15
CA ASN A 229 -7.82 38.22 -0.78
C ASN A 229 -8.98 38.61 0.14
N GLY A 230 -8.77 39.74 0.81
CA GLY A 230 -9.78 40.37 1.65
C GLY A 230 -10.87 40.97 0.80
N GLU A 231 -12.09 40.48 1.00
CA GLU A 231 -13.35 41.21 0.84
C GLU A 231 -14.48 40.26 1.25
N GLY A 232 -14.79 40.23 2.56
CA GLY A 232 -15.83 39.34 3.07
C GLY A 232 -16.27 39.60 4.52
N SER A 233 -15.65 40.54 5.22
CA SER A 233 -16.06 40.93 6.57
C SER A 233 -17.03 42.12 6.52
N LYS A 234 -18.30 41.87 6.16
CA LYS A 234 -19.36 42.88 6.33
C LYS A 234 -20.59 42.44 7.10
N TYR A 235 -20.74 41.18 7.51
CA TYR A 235 -21.75 40.78 8.50
C TYR A 235 -21.28 39.52 9.24
N GLY A 236 -21.17 39.57 10.58
CA GLY A 236 -21.02 38.36 11.40
C GLY A 236 -19.89 38.43 12.44
N THR A 237 -20.26 38.84 13.64
CA THR A 237 -19.47 38.81 14.87
C THR A 237 -19.30 37.39 15.42
N PHE A 238 -18.36 36.61 14.90
CA PHE A 238 -17.76 35.51 15.67
C PHE A 238 -16.26 35.44 15.38
N ARG A 239 -15.48 35.99 16.30
CA ARG A 239 -14.04 35.76 16.34
C ARG A 239 -13.82 34.33 16.86
N THR A 240 -13.35 33.43 16.00
CA THR A 240 -12.79 32.16 16.47
C THR A 240 -11.41 32.43 17.07
N THR A 241 -11.38 32.77 18.36
CA THR A 241 -10.16 32.73 19.15
C THR A 241 -9.68 31.29 19.21
N ARG A 242 -8.55 30.99 18.57
CA ARG A 242 -7.72 29.83 18.92
C ARG A 242 -7.25 30.01 20.36
N SER A 243 -7.99 29.43 21.30
CA SER A 243 -7.47 29.11 22.64
C SER A 243 -7.01 27.67 22.61
N ASN A 244 -5.70 27.50 22.42
CA ASN A 244 -4.99 26.27 22.70
C ASN A 244 -4.47 26.44 24.14
N LEU A 245 -5.18 25.89 25.13
CA LEU A 245 -4.73 25.49 26.47
C LEU A 245 -5.94 25.30 27.41
N GLN A 246 -5.96 24.14 28.07
CA GLN A 246 -6.44 23.94 29.45
C GLN A 246 -7.95 23.89 29.73
N ALA A 247 -8.46 22.70 30.07
CA ALA A 247 -9.17 22.44 31.33
C ALA A 247 -9.65 20.97 31.43
N SER A 248 -9.19 20.31 32.48
CA SER A 248 -9.54 18.96 32.92
C SER A 248 -10.74 18.97 33.89
N ALA A 249 -11.70 18.06 33.63
CA ALA A 249 -12.70 17.46 34.53
C ALA A 249 -13.87 18.33 35.07
N PRO A 250 -14.92 17.74 35.70
CA PRO A 250 -15.81 16.67 35.24
C PRO A 250 -17.30 17.08 35.36
N ALA A 251 -18.22 16.45 34.61
CA ALA A 251 -19.66 16.61 34.82
C ALA A 251 -20.37 15.27 35.02
N THR A 252 -20.72 15.04 36.28
CA THR A 252 -21.48 13.95 36.87
C THR A 252 -22.97 14.09 36.53
N ARG A 253 -23.57 13.13 35.79
CA ARG A 253 -24.77 12.36 36.19
C ARG A 253 -25.40 11.60 35.02
N ALA A 254 -25.92 10.44 35.39
CA ALA A 254 -26.56 9.43 34.56
C ALA A 254 -27.95 9.83 34.04
N ALA A 255 -28.30 9.29 32.87
CA ALA A 255 -29.66 8.89 32.55
C ALA A 255 -29.62 7.44 32.07
N THR A 256 -29.95 6.53 32.97
CA THR A 256 -30.30 5.13 32.70
C THR A 256 -31.73 5.10 32.17
N PRO A 257 -31.99 4.46 31.03
CA PRO A 257 -33.27 3.77 30.85
C PRO A 257 -33.08 2.27 31.13
N ALA A 258 -34.04 1.74 31.89
CA ALA A 258 -34.13 0.38 32.40
C ALA A 258 -34.31 -0.69 31.29
N PRO A 259 -34.10 -1.98 31.62
CA PRO A 259 -34.01 -3.07 30.65
C PRO A 259 -35.38 -3.47 30.10
N SER A 260 -35.46 -3.69 28.79
CA SER A 260 -36.60 -4.36 28.16
C SER A 260 -36.44 -5.86 28.33
N THR A 261 -37.14 -6.43 29.30
CA THR A 261 -37.44 -7.86 29.39
C THR A 261 -38.51 -8.20 28.36
N GLY A 262 -38.09 -8.62 27.16
CA GLY A 262 -38.90 -9.35 26.20
C GLY A 262 -38.56 -10.84 26.24
N PRO A 263 -39.54 -11.75 26.03
CA PRO A 263 -39.39 -13.18 26.28
C PRO A 263 -38.42 -13.87 25.31
N ASP A 264 -37.56 -14.73 25.87
CA ASP A 264 -36.72 -15.71 25.18
C ASP A 264 -37.55 -16.61 24.25
N PRO A 265 -37.37 -16.60 22.92
CA PRO A 265 -37.64 -17.78 22.14
C PRO A 265 -36.47 -18.76 22.36
N LYS A 266 -36.74 -19.86 23.07
CA LYS A 266 -35.89 -21.06 23.02
C LYS A 266 -35.80 -21.51 21.56
N VAL A 267 -34.80 -21.02 20.82
CA VAL A 267 -34.42 -21.57 19.53
C VAL A 267 -33.68 -22.88 19.83
N VAL A 268 -34.44 -23.97 19.82
CA VAL A 268 -33.93 -25.33 19.75
C VAL A 268 -33.23 -25.46 18.41
N PHE A 269 -31.89 -25.33 18.40
CA PHE A 269 -31.10 -25.66 17.23
C PHE A 269 -31.07 -27.19 17.06
N PRO A 270 -31.47 -27.72 15.89
CA PRO A 270 -31.34 -29.14 15.60
C PRO A 270 -29.84 -29.56 15.57
N PRO A 271 -29.50 -30.79 15.97
CA PRO A 271 -28.13 -31.27 16.18
C PRO A 271 -27.26 -31.41 14.90
N ILE A 272 -27.67 -30.84 13.77
CA ILE A 272 -27.02 -31.01 12.47
C ILE A 272 -25.86 -30.02 12.25
N PHE A 273 -25.88 -28.84 12.88
CA PHE A 273 -24.83 -27.82 12.67
C PHE A 273 -23.51 -28.08 13.43
N ARG A 274 -23.50 -28.93 14.46
CA ARG A 274 -22.26 -29.29 15.17
C ARG A 274 -21.37 -30.27 14.38
N ILE A 275 -21.92 -30.97 13.38
CA ILE A 275 -21.17 -31.92 12.55
C ILE A 275 -20.42 -31.19 11.43
N ALA A 276 -21.01 -30.12 10.85
CA ALA A 276 -20.39 -29.35 9.78
C ALA A 276 -19.09 -28.63 10.20
N CYS A 277 -19.04 -28.06 11.40
CA CYS A 277 -17.80 -27.43 11.92
C CYS A 277 -16.68 -28.43 12.24
N ARG A 278 -17.01 -29.72 12.48
CA ARG A 278 -16.00 -30.75 12.74
C ARG A 278 -15.42 -31.34 11.44
N LEU A 279 -16.20 -31.37 10.36
CA LEU A 279 -15.69 -31.80 9.04
C LEU A 279 -14.78 -30.76 8.38
N TYR A 280 -15.07 -29.45 8.53
CA TYR A 280 -14.21 -28.43 7.90
C TYR A 280 -12.79 -28.39 8.48
N LYS A 281 -12.64 -28.75 9.77
CA LYS A 281 -11.33 -28.82 10.44
C LYS A 281 -10.52 -30.06 10.05
N LEU A 282 -11.16 -31.08 9.46
CA LEU A 282 -10.52 -32.33 9.01
C LEU A 282 -10.04 -32.24 7.56
N VAL A 283 -10.71 -31.44 6.72
CA VAL A 283 -10.33 -31.25 5.30
C VAL A 283 -9.17 -30.26 5.14
N VAL A 284 -9.05 -29.25 6.00
CA VAL A 284 -7.96 -28.24 5.90
C VAL A 284 -6.66 -28.67 6.62
N GLY A 285 -6.70 -29.76 7.39
CA GLY A 285 -5.55 -30.25 8.17
C GLY A 285 -4.64 -31.25 7.46
N PHE A 286 -4.92 -31.65 6.21
CA PHE A 286 -4.25 -32.80 5.58
C PHE A 286 -3.34 -32.45 4.38
N GLN A 287 -3.07 -31.18 4.11
CA GLN A 287 -2.29 -30.77 2.93
C GLN A 287 -0.97 -30.06 3.28
N THR A 288 -0.24 -30.59 4.26
CA THR A 288 1.18 -30.28 4.49
C THR A 288 1.88 -31.48 5.10
N ARG A 289 2.05 -32.53 4.30
CA ARG A 289 3.14 -33.51 4.46
C ARG A 289 3.32 -34.28 3.17
N ASP A 290 4.58 -34.41 2.78
CA ASP A 290 5.14 -35.35 1.82
C ASP A 290 5.05 -34.97 0.33
N ILE A 291 6.02 -34.17 -0.13
CA ILE A 291 6.76 -34.48 -1.38
C ILE A 291 8.25 -34.20 -1.12
N VAL A 292 9.03 -35.27 -1.25
CA VAL A 292 10.50 -35.37 -1.30
C VAL A 292 11.01 -34.83 -2.64
#